data_AF-A0A7S8ED27-F1
#
_entry.id   AF-A0A7S8ED27-F1
#
_cell.length_a   1.000
_cell.length_b   1.000
_cell.length_c   1.000
_cell.angle_alpha   90.00
_cell.angle_beta   90.00
_cell.angle_gamma   90.00
#
_symmetry.space_group_name_H-M   'P 1'
#
loop_
_entity.id
_entity.type
_entity.pdbx_description
1 polymer ?
#
loop_
_entity_poly.entity_id
_entity_poly.type
_entity_poly.pdbx_seq_one_letter_code
_entity_poly.pdbx_strand_id
1 'polypeptide(L)'
;MSDLNSHLGWVRGYTKREQGGTPSTWVADYDLSYLIRHQYINRTEALNFLDETGLRDFHWRITWPDDYDIPDEMLVDRITNVSGYAIFIHGWTGNWRIWEELPAMTVLSNRQLVAFSVDHNGFGISQFEDATPPLDRCNPPAAMQTLQKWIDLMAIRRQPGEPRQKVINLIGHSMGAAMLFYLNPMHWRYGEVARFALAPALLLEDEEHRLFYTTLGLGIGILQRLPVLEIVERFIKPQMVNTLASGASDFVKQVHYEQYQATPRGITGATFMAMGRLNNYEIAHDWDLMRVMLGHRDPLVGLTDMMDLLMKLEFPAANLHVVPGTHYMFSIGSETPLNAYQHAQNREMVVNDIIDLHDRALYKQKQGQRFG
;
A
#
# COMPACT_ATOMS: atom_id res chain seq x y z
N MET A 1 11.85 27.79 18.44
CA MET A 1 11.46 26.67 17.57
C MET A 1 10.61 27.26 16.47
N SER A 2 10.87 26.96 15.20
CA SER A 2 10.13 27.62 14.14
C SER A 2 8.71 27.05 14.07
N ASP A 3 7.70 27.89 14.26
CA ASP A 3 6.29 27.59 13.98
C ASP A 3 6.01 27.37 12.47
N LEU A 4 7.06 27.20 11.66
CA LEU A 4 6.98 27.20 10.20
C LEU A 4 6.24 25.96 9.63
N ASN A 5 6.08 24.89 10.41
CA ASN A 5 5.51 23.61 9.96
C ASN A 5 4.44 23.05 10.92
N SER A 6 3.56 23.91 11.45
CA SER A 6 2.54 23.48 12.44
C SER A 6 1.60 22.38 11.94
N HIS A 7 1.39 22.26 10.61
CA HIS A 7 0.47 21.29 10.01
C HIS A 7 0.91 19.82 10.19
N LEU A 8 2.21 19.54 10.38
CA LEU A 8 2.72 18.19 10.68
C LEU A 8 3.03 18.01 12.18
N GLY A 9 2.42 18.80 13.06
CA GLY A 9 2.59 18.64 14.51
C GLY A 9 2.23 17.24 15.03
N TRP A 10 1.37 16.52 14.30
CA TRP A 10 0.97 15.15 14.62
C TRP A 10 2.14 14.14 14.61
N VAL A 11 3.25 14.46 13.93
CA VAL A 11 4.43 13.58 13.84
C VAL A 11 5.03 13.25 15.22
N ARG A 12 4.81 14.12 16.22
CA ARG A 12 5.24 13.88 17.61
C ARG A 12 4.39 12.84 18.36
N GLY A 13 3.21 12.53 17.83
CA GLY A 13 2.26 11.61 18.46
C GLY A 13 2.47 10.13 18.10
N TYR A 14 3.71 9.69 17.96
CA TYR A 14 4.01 8.28 17.72
C TYR A 14 3.70 7.43 18.97
N THR A 15 3.29 6.18 18.77
CA THR A 15 3.09 5.22 19.86
C THR A 15 4.38 4.51 20.24
N LYS A 16 5.30 4.37 19.28
CA LYS A 16 6.63 3.79 19.46
C LYS A 16 7.61 4.43 18.49
N ARG A 17 8.85 4.66 18.93
CA ARG A 17 9.99 5.07 18.09
C ARG A 17 11.19 4.18 18.40
N GLU A 18 11.85 3.68 17.37
CA GLU A 18 13.02 2.81 17.51
C GLU A 18 13.94 2.87 16.28
N GLN A 19 15.14 2.31 16.42
CA GLN A 19 16.02 2.10 15.29
C GLN A 19 15.38 1.10 14.31
N GLY A 20 15.46 1.39 13.01
CA GLY A 20 14.95 0.51 11.97
C GLY A 20 15.77 -0.78 11.83
N GLY A 21 15.19 -1.76 11.14
CA GLY A 21 15.87 -3.05 10.87
C GLY A 21 17.10 -2.94 9.96
N THR A 22 17.25 -1.81 9.25
CA THR A 22 18.40 -1.51 8.40
C THR A 22 19.25 -0.41 9.04
N PRO A 23 20.60 -0.52 9.04
CA PRO A 23 21.48 0.54 9.55
C PRO A 23 21.18 1.92 8.95
N SER A 24 21.39 2.96 9.74
CA SER A 24 21.09 4.36 9.37
C SER A 24 19.61 4.63 9.03
N THR A 25 18.69 3.87 9.63
CA THR A 25 17.25 4.15 9.54
C THR A 25 16.60 4.13 10.91
N TRP A 26 15.51 4.88 11.03
CA TRP A 26 14.66 4.98 12.20
C TRP A 26 13.22 4.77 11.78
N VAL A 27 12.42 4.25 12.72
CA VAL A 27 11.01 4.00 12.51
C VAL A 27 10.16 4.56 13.65
N ALA A 28 8.94 4.95 13.32
CA ALA A 28 7.93 5.31 14.30
C ALA A 28 6.55 4.78 13.89
N ASP A 29 5.84 4.20 14.85
CA ASP A 29 4.48 3.67 14.69
C ASP A 29 3.45 4.73 15.09
N TYR A 30 2.35 4.77 14.36
CA TYR A 30 1.27 5.73 14.56
C TYR A 30 -0.09 5.04 14.47
N ASP A 31 -0.95 5.39 15.41
CA ASP A 31 -2.36 4.99 15.44
C ASP A 31 -3.21 6.25 15.48
N LEU A 32 -4.20 6.36 14.58
CA LEU A 32 -5.06 7.55 14.54
C LEU A 32 -5.82 7.75 15.86
N SER A 33 -6.27 6.67 16.49
CA SER A 33 -6.92 6.72 17.81
C SER A 33 -6.00 7.28 18.91
N TYR A 34 -4.69 7.03 18.84
CA TYR A 34 -3.70 7.59 19.75
C TYR A 34 -3.53 9.09 19.52
N LEU A 35 -3.42 9.51 18.25
CA LEU A 35 -3.34 10.93 17.88
C LEU A 35 -4.56 11.72 18.36
N ILE A 36 -5.77 11.15 18.19
CA ILE A 36 -7.03 11.74 18.66
C ILE A 36 -7.01 11.91 20.18
N ARG A 37 -6.66 10.85 20.92
CA ARG A 37 -6.70 10.83 22.39
C ARG A 37 -5.76 11.86 23.01
N HIS A 38 -4.60 12.07 22.38
CA HIS A 38 -3.57 12.98 22.87
C HIS A 38 -3.57 14.34 22.16
N GLN A 39 -4.60 14.63 21.37
CA GLN A 39 -4.80 15.94 20.72
C GLN A 39 -3.66 16.35 19.77
N TYR A 40 -3.00 15.37 19.16
CA TYR A 40 -1.98 15.61 18.13
C TYR A 40 -2.59 15.90 16.76
N ILE A 41 -3.89 15.64 16.58
CA ILE A 41 -4.64 15.91 15.35
C ILE A 41 -6.02 16.50 15.69
N ASN A 42 -6.65 17.17 14.72
CA ASN A 42 -8.02 17.64 14.87
C ASN A 42 -8.96 16.46 15.09
N ARG A 43 -9.51 16.36 16.31
CA ARG A 43 -10.39 15.27 16.72
C ARG A 43 -11.62 15.13 15.84
N THR A 44 -12.23 16.22 15.40
CA THR A 44 -13.46 16.17 14.61
C THR A 44 -13.18 15.61 13.22
N GLU A 45 -12.14 16.10 12.55
CA GLU A 45 -11.74 15.62 11.23
C GLU A 45 -11.32 14.15 11.24
N ALA A 46 -10.55 13.74 12.27
CA ALA A 46 -10.10 12.37 12.42
C ALA A 46 -11.25 11.39 12.75
N LEU A 47 -12.23 11.80 13.56
CA LEU A 47 -13.41 10.97 13.82
C LEU A 47 -14.32 10.87 12.58
N ASN A 48 -14.47 11.94 11.81
CA ASN A 48 -15.21 11.89 10.55
C ASN A 48 -14.53 10.94 9.55
N PHE A 49 -13.19 10.96 9.47
CA PHE A 49 -12.45 9.99 8.66
C PHE A 49 -12.75 8.53 9.06
N LEU A 50 -12.73 8.21 10.36
CA LEU A 50 -13.03 6.86 10.84
C LEU A 50 -14.48 6.44 10.53
N ASP A 51 -15.45 7.34 10.75
CA ASP A 51 -16.86 7.08 10.45
C ASP A 51 -17.12 6.84 8.95
N GLU A 52 -16.59 7.72 8.10
CA GLU A 52 -16.76 7.64 6.65
C GLU A 52 -16.12 6.39 6.03
N THR A 53 -14.98 5.96 6.58
CA THR A 53 -14.26 4.76 6.11
C THR A 53 -14.78 3.48 6.77
N GLY A 54 -15.54 3.59 7.85
CA GLY A 54 -16.01 2.48 8.67
C GLY A 54 -14.89 1.78 9.45
N LEU A 55 -13.74 2.44 9.61
CA LEU A 55 -12.60 1.90 10.34
C LEU A 55 -12.70 2.25 11.83
N ARG A 56 -12.28 1.32 12.68
CA ARG A 56 -12.12 1.56 14.11
C ARG A 56 -10.83 2.34 14.40
N ASP A 57 -9.79 2.09 13.62
CA ASP A 57 -8.52 2.80 13.68
C ASP A 57 -7.83 2.79 12.31
N PHE A 58 -6.80 3.63 12.15
CA PHE A 58 -5.93 3.63 10.98
C PHE A 58 -4.47 3.71 11.42
N HIS A 59 -3.69 2.71 11.05
CA HIS A 59 -2.31 2.53 11.49
C HIS A 59 -1.32 2.69 10.33
N TRP A 60 -0.17 3.30 10.63
CA TRP A 60 0.96 3.34 9.73
C TRP A 60 2.29 3.41 10.47
N ARG A 61 3.34 2.95 9.80
CA ARG A 61 4.73 3.12 10.23
C ARG A 61 5.45 4.10 9.32
N ILE A 62 6.16 5.07 9.90
CA ILE A 62 7.08 5.94 9.17
C ILE A 62 8.49 5.37 9.27
N THR A 63 9.23 5.36 8.16
CA THR A 63 10.66 5.04 8.09
C THR A 63 11.42 6.21 7.50
N TRP A 64 12.50 6.65 8.14
CA TRP A 64 13.37 7.70 7.63
C TRP A 64 14.85 7.38 7.83
N PRO A 65 15.73 7.93 6.98
CA PRO A 65 17.17 7.73 7.07
C PRO A 65 17.76 8.80 7.99
N ASP A 66 18.46 8.34 9.02
CA ASP A 66 19.25 9.15 9.93
C ASP A 66 20.36 8.31 10.56
N ASP A 67 21.51 8.93 10.84
CA ASP A 67 22.69 8.21 11.34
C ASP A 67 22.69 8.10 12.88
N TYR A 68 21.81 8.84 13.55
CA TYR A 68 21.65 8.87 15.01
C TYR A 68 20.20 9.18 15.39
N ASP A 69 19.86 8.98 16.68
CA ASP A 69 18.54 9.34 17.20
C ASP A 69 18.39 10.86 17.22
N ILE A 70 17.33 11.38 16.61
CA ILE A 70 17.05 12.81 16.60
C ILE A 70 16.04 13.19 17.69
N PRO A 71 16.22 14.35 18.35
CA PRO A 71 15.22 14.87 19.29
C PRO A 71 13.86 15.09 18.62
N ASP A 72 12.76 14.98 19.38
CA ASP A 72 11.39 15.13 18.87
C ASP A 72 11.13 16.51 18.25
N GLU A 73 11.86 17.54 18.72
CA GLU A 73 11.79 18.88 18.17
C GLU A 73 12.29 18.92 16.72
N MET A 74 13.29 18.10 16.39
CA MET A 74 13.87 17.99 15.06
C MET A 74 13.13 17.00 14.16
N LEU A 75 12.37 16.06 14.73
CA LEU A 75 11.63 15.06 13.98
C LEU A 75 10.59 15.69 13.04
N VAL A 76 9.83 16.68 13.51
CA VAL A 76 8.85 17.39 12.66
C VAL A 76 9.54 18.02 11.46
N ASP A 77 10.67 18.69 11.68
CA ASP A 77 11.44 19.29 10.59
C ASP A 77 12.03 18.24 9.65
N ARG A 78 12.50 17.10 10.18
CA ARG A 78 13.02 15.98 9.38
C ARG A 78 11.96 15.40 8.44
N ILE A 79 10.73 15.25 8.93
CA ILE A 79 9.62 14.68 8.16
C ILE A 79 8.99 15.74 7.24
N THR A 80 9.04 17.02 7.60
CA THR A 80 8.46 18.09 6.75
C THR A 80 9.38 18.47 5.59
N ASN A 81 10.68 18.59 5.85
CA ASN A 81 11.68 19.09 4.91
C ASN A 81 12.21 17.99 3.97
N VAL A 82 11.31 17.28 3.32
CA VAL A 82 11.59 16.23 2.32
C VAL A 82 11.16 16.68 0.93
N SER A 83 11.74 16.07 -0.12
CA SER A 83 11.26 16.23 -1.49
C SER A 83 10.05 15.35 -1.79
N GLY A 84 9.75 14.36 -0.96
CA GLY A 84 8.57 13.53 -1.14
C GLY A 84 8.40 12.43 -0.10
N TYR A 85 7.29 11.72 -0.26
CA TYR A 85 6.91 10.58 0.57
C TYR A 85 6.75 9.34 -0.32
N ALA A 86 7.13 8.17 0.19
CA ALA A 86 6.89 6.88 -0.44
C ALA A 86 5.90 6.09 0.41
N ILE A 87 4.69 5.87 -0.07
CA ILE A 87 3.59 5.25 0.67
C ILE A 87 3.38 3.82 0.16
N PHE A 88 3.72 2.84 0.99
CA PHE A 88 3.67 1.41 0.74
C PHE A 88 2.34 0.82 1.24
N ILE A 89 1.60 0.19 0.33
CA ILE A 89 0.21 -0.24 0.52
C ILE A 89 0.08 -1.74 0.24
N HIS A 90 -0.08 -2.53 1.29
CA HIS A 90 0.01 -3.99 1.20
C HIS A 90 -1.17 -4.64 0.45
N GLY A 91 -0.99 -5.90 0.04
CA GLY A 91 -2.04 -6.74 -0.53
C GLY A 91 -3.01 -7.32 0.51
N TRP A 92 -3.95 -8.15 0.04
CA TRP A 92 -4.88 -8.87 0.93
C TRP A 92 -4.14 -9.71 1.98
N THR A 93 -4.65 -9.73 3.23
CA THR A 93 -4.00 -10.31 4.44
C THR A 93 -2.54 -9.91 4.67
N GLY A 94 -2.06 -8.88 4.01
CA GLY A 94 -0.84 -8.22 4.41
C GLY A 94 -1.09 -7.31 5.61
N ASN A 95 0.01 -6.76 6.11
CA ASN A 95 0.04 -5.54 6.89
C ASN A 95 1.34 -4.81 6.52
N TRP A 96 1.61 -3.66 7.14
CA TRP A 96 2.78 -2.83 6.90
C TRP A 96 4.12 -3.59 6.94
N ARG A 97 4.20 -4.75 7.62
CA ARG A 97 5.42 -5.57 7.75
C ARG A 97 5.81 -6.29 6.48
N ILE A 98 4.89 -6.54 5.53
CA ILE A 98 5.21 -7.36 4.33
C ILE A 98 6.29 -6.75 3.45
N TRP A 99 6.56 -5.46 3.63
CA TRP A 99 7.53 -4.70 2.87
C TRP A 99 8.98 -4.96 3.32
N GLU A 100 9.18 -5.65 4.44
CA GLU A 100 10.51 -6.00 4.96
C GLU A 100 11.42 -4.76 5.01
N GLU A 101 12.59 -4.78 4.35
CA GLU A 101 13.52 -3.67 4.28
C GLU A 101 13.26 -2.67 3.13
N LEU A 102 12.29 -2.91 2.23
CA LEU A 102 12.05 -2.03 1.07
C LEU A 102 11.85 -0.55 1.43
N PRO A 103 11.07 -0.19 2.48
CA PRO A 103 10.92 1.21 2.89
C PRO A 103 12.27 1.82 3.29
N ALA A 104 13.11 1.06 4.01
CA ALA A 104 14.44 1.49 4.42
C ALA A 104 15.39 1.64 3.23
N MET A 105 15.43 0.66 2.32
CA MET A 105 16.22 0.73 1.09
C MET A 105 15.85 1.95 0.23
N THR A 106 14.55 2.25 0.13
CA THR A 106 14.03 3.38 -0.63
C THR A 106 14.54 4.71 -0.08
N VAL A 107 14.42 4.91 1.23
CA VAL A 107 14.86 6.18 1.83
C VAL A 107 16.38 6.29 1.94
N LEU A 108 17.12 5.19 2.03
CA LEU A 108 18.58 5.22 1.95
C LEU A 108 19.08 5.56 0.54
N SER A 109 18.35 5.14 -0.49
CA SER A 109 18.65 5.46 -1.89
C SER A 109 18.36 6.92 -2.23
N ASN A 110 17.41 7.55 -1.53
CA ASN A 110 17.19 8.99 -1.58
C ASN A 110 16.83 9.53 -0.20
N ARG A 111 17.83 10.11 0.50
CA ARG A 111 17.65 10.62 1.87
C ARG A 111 16.71 11.82 1.99
N GLN A 112 16.28 12.41 0.86
CA GLN A 112 15.22 13.42 0.81
C GLN A 112 13.81 12.80 0.78
N LEU A 113 13.68 11.47 0.87
CA LEU A 113 12.41 10.78 1.04
C LEU A 113 12.19 10.34 2.48
N VAL A 114 10.92 10.16 2.80
CA VAL A 114 10.42 9.43 3.98
C VAL A 114 9.40 8.40 3.50
N ALA A 115 9.44 7.20 4.07
CA ALA A 115 8.52 6.13 3.71
C ALA A 115 7.42 5.96 4.75
N PHE A 116 6.21 5.66 4.29
CA PHE A 116 5.05 5.31 5.08
C PHE A 116 4.61 3.90 4.68
N SER A 117 4.50 2.98 5.62
CA SER A 117 3.87 1.67 5.38
C SER A 117 2.53 1.66 6.08
N VAL A 118 1.44 1.62 5.32
CA VAL A 118 0.07 1.78 5.85
C VAL A 118 -0.63 0.44 5.95
N ASP A 119 -1.40 0.26 7.02
CA ASP A 119 -2.41 -0.79 7.12
C ASP A 119 -3.73 -0.28 6.55
N HIS A 120 -4.42 -1.09 5.74
CA HIS A 120 -5.67 -0.65 5.12
C HIS A 120 -6.68 -1.78 4.95
N ASN A 121 -7.91 -1.37 4.61
CA ASN A 121 -9.00 -2.25 4.18
C ASN A 121 -9.34 -3.37 5.17
N GLY A 122 -9.28 -3.08 6.48
CA GLY A 122 -9.64 -4.03 7.53
C GLY A 122 -8.53 -4.98 7.96
N PHE A 123 -7.32 -4.88 7.38
CA PHE A 123 -6.17 -5.69 7.75
C PHE A 123 -5.16 -4.92 8.61
N GLY A 124 -4.23 -5.66 9.21
CA GLY A 124 -3.30 -5.13 10.20
C GLY A 124 -4.03 -4.61 11.43
N ILE A 125 -3.62 -3.43 11.87
CA ILE A 125 -4.23 -2.72 12.99
C ILE A 125 -5.43 -1.86 12.52
N SER A 126 -5.50 -1.52 11.22
CA SER A 126 -6.58 -0.75 10.58
C SER A 126 -7.86 -1.57 10.36
N GLN A 127 -8.45 -2.07 11.45
CA GLN A 127 -9.64 -2.93 11.41
C GLN A 127 -10.93 -2.11 11.16
N PHE A 128 -11.88 -2.71 10.44
CA PHE A 128 -13.24 -2.17 10.36
C PHE A 128 -13.96 -2.26 11.72
N GLU A 129 -14.90 -1.35 11.94
CA GLU A 129 -15.80 -1.40 13.11
C GLU A 129 -16.75 -2.61 13.02
N ASP A 130 -17.25 -2.92 11.81
CA ASP A 130 -18.05 -4.11 11.53
C ASP A 130 -17.16 -5.30 11.15
N ALA A 131 -17.40 -6.46 11.76
CA ALA A 131 -16.74 -7.72 11.42
C ALA A 131 -17.16 -8.27 10.04
N THR A 132 -18.18 -7.69 9.42
CA THR A 132 -18.77 -7.98 8.11
C THR A 132 -19.03 -6.68 7.34
N PRO A 133 -17.97 -5.95 6.97
CA PRO A 133 -18.11 -4.67 6.31
C PRO A 133 -18.85 -4.81 4.96
N PRO A 134 -19.62 -3.79 4.56
CA PRO A 134 -20.21 -3.71 3.21
C PRO A 134 -19.16 -3.85 2.10
N LEU A 135 -19.52 -4.51 1.00
CA LEU A 135 -18.58 -4.79 -0.10
C LEU A 135 -18.08 -3.53 -0.80
N ASP A 136 -18.93 -2.50 -0.86
CA ASP A 136 -18.61 -1.19 -1.41
C ASP A 136 -17.58 -0.43 -0.56
N ARG A 137 -17.30 -0.88 0.67
CA ARG A 137 -16.22 -0.35 1.53
C ARG A 137 -14.92 -1.15 1.46
N CYS A 138 -14.93 -2.33 0.84
CA CYS A 138 -13.80 -3.27 0.85
C CYS A 138 -13.12 -3.42 -0.52
N ASN A 139 -13.63 -2.74 -1.55
CA ASN A 139 -13.13 -2.86 -2.92
C ASN A 139 -11.96 -1.89 -3.19
N PRO A 140 -11.19 -2.08 -4.28
CA PRO A 140 -10.07 -1.21 -4.61
C PRO A 140 -10.44 0.29 -4.74
N PRO A 141 -11.56 0.69 -5.37
CA PRO A 141 -12.01 2.09 -5.36
C PRO A 141 -12.14 2.69 -3.95
N ALA A 142 -12.80 1.99 -3.03
CA ALA A 142 -13.01 2.45 -1.67
C ALA A 142 -11.69 2.53 -0.88
N ALA A 143 -10.80 1.56 -1.06
CA ALA A 143 -9.46 1.60 -0.48
C ALA A 143 -8.67 2.84 -0.95
N MET A 144 -8.75 3.20 -2.24
CA MET A 144 -8.13 4.41 -2.78
C MET A 144 -8.75 5.71 -2.26
N GLN A 145 -10.07 5.72 -2.03
CA GLN A 145 -10.73 6.86 -1.39
C GLN A 145 -10.28 7.02 0.07
N THR A 146 -10.23 5.93 0.84
CA THR A 146 -9.72 5.91 2.21
C THR A 146 -8.29 6.44 2.27
N LEU A 147 -7.41 5.97 1.39
CA LEU A 147 -6.03 6.44 1.36
C LEU A 147 -5.91 7.94 1.03
N GLN A 148 -6.68 8.45 0.07
CA GLN A 148 -6.70 9.88 -0.26
C GLN A 148 -7.16 10.72 0.93
N LYS A 149 -8.26 10.32 1.59
CA LYS A 149 -8.75 11.01 2.78
C LYS A 149 -7.73 11.02 3.91
N TRP A 150 -6.99 9.93 4.09
CA TRP A 150 -5.90 9.89 5.07
C TRP A 150 -4.76 10.84 4.68
N ILE A 151 -4.33 10.86 3.41
CA ILE A 151 -3.30 11.79 2.92
C ILE A 151 -3.70 13.26 3.17
N ASP A 152 -4.96 13.59 2.90
CA ASP A 152 -5.49 14.94 3.13
C ASP A 152 -5.60 15.26 4.64
N LEU A 153 -6.10 14.33 5.45
CA LEU A 153 -6.19 14.46 6.92
C LEU A 153 -4.81 14.69 7.57
N MET A 154 -3.79 13.96 7.13
CA MET A 154 -2.43 14.11 7.65
C MET A 154 -1.70 15.33 7.08
N ALA A 155 -2.32 16.05 6.13
CA ALA A 155 -1.77 17.23 5.47
C ALA A 155 -0.36 17.03 4.87
N ILE A 156 -0.04 15.82 4.40
CA ILE A 156 1.31 15.50 3.88
C ILE A 156 1.52 15.98 2.43
N ARG A 157 0.48 16.49 1.78
CA ARG A 157 0.61 17.16 0.49
C ARG A 157 1.32 18.50 0.64
N ARG A 158 1.77 19.07 -0.49
CA ARG A 158 2.36 20.41 -0.50
C ARG A 158 1.34 21.45 -0.07
N GLN A 159 1.58 22.11 1.07
CA GLN A 159 0.66 23.12 1.60
C GLN A 159 0.73 24.44 0.82
N PRO A 160 -0.37 25.23 0.78
CA PRO A 160 -0.34 26.57 0.20
C PRO A 160 0.77 27.42 0.81
N GLY A 161 1.58 28.07 -0.04
CA GLY A 161 2.71 28.89 0.39
C GLY A 161 4.03 28.14 0.57
N GLU A 162 4.04 26.80 0.54
CA GLU A 162 5.30 26.05 0.56
C GLU A 162 6.03 26.20 -0.78
N PRO A 163 7.28 26.70 -0.80
CA PRO A 163 8.02 26.89 -2.05
C PRO A 163 8.59 25.58 -2.59
N ARG A 164 8.80 24.59 -1.72
CA ARG A 164 9.40 23.31 -2.08
C ARG A 164 8.38 22.41 -2.76
N GLN A 165 8.84 21.76 -3.82
CA GLN A 165 8.08 20.71 -4.49
C GLN A 165 8.05 19.48 -3.60
N LYS A 166 6.92 18.77 -3.67
CA LYS A 166 6.71 17.55 -2.90
C LYS A 166 5.99 16.54 -3.77
N VAL A 167 6.50 15.32 -3.81
CA VAL A 167 5.90 14.21 -4.56
C VAL A 167 5.38 13.16 -3.59
N ILE A 168 4.18 12.66 -3.84
CA ILE A 168 3.63 11.49 -3.19
C ILE A 168 3.82 10.29 -4.12
N ASN A 169 4.72 9.38 -3.78
CA ASN A 169 4.88 8.11 -4.49
C ASN A 169 3.98 7.07 -3.81
N LEU A 170 3.04 6.50 -4.54
CA LEU A 170 2.18 5.42 -4.06
C LEU A 170 2.68 4.09 -4.59
N ILE A 171 3.06 3.18 -3.71
CA ILE A 171 3.57 1.85 -4.03
C ILE A 171 2.57 0.84 -3.49
N GLY A 172 1.91 0.14 -4.40
CA GLY A 172 0.92 -0.85 -4.05
C GLY A 172 1.40 -2.26 -4.38
N HIS A 173 0.93 -3.25 -3.62
CA HIS A 173 1.05 -4.66 -3.97
C HIS A 173 -0.32 -5.32 -4.05
N SER A 174 -0.56 -6.21 -5.02
CA SER A 174 -1.80 -7.00 -5.10
C SER A 174 -3.05 -6.12 -5.12
N MET A 175 -3.97 -6.28 -4.18
CA MET A 175 -5.12 -5.39 -3.99
C MET A 175 -4.69 -3.92 -3.77
N GLY A 176 -3.62 -3.67 -3.01
CA GLY A 176 -3.03 -2.35 -2.82
C GLY A 176 -2.47 -1.74 -4.11
N ALA A 177 -2.06 -2.57 -5.07
CA ALA A 177 -1.69 -2.12 -6.42
C ALA A 177 -2.93 -1.87 -7.30
N ALA A 178 -3.95 -2.72 -7.20
CA ALA A 178 -5.21 -2.56 -7.96
C ALA A 178 -5.91 -1.23 -7.63
N MET A 179 -5.89 -0.80 -6.36
CA MET A 179 -6.51 0.46 -5.96
C MET A 179 -5.84 1.70 -6.59
N LEU A 180 -4.56 1.64 -6.96
CA LEU A 180 -3.86 2.76 -7.58
C LEU A 180 -4.41 3.12 -8.97
N PHE A 181 -5.06 2.18 -9.65
CA PHE A 181 -5.76 2.45 -10.91
C PHE A 181 -6.97 3.36 -10.71
N TYR A 182 -7.57 3.36 -9.51
CA TYR A 182 -8.74 4.18 -9.19
C TYR A 182 -8.39 5.56 -8.60
N LEU A 183 -7.11 5.94 -8.60
CA LEU A 183 -6.72 7.29 -8.26
C LEU A 183 -7.24 8.26 -9.32
N ASN A 184 -7.99 9.28 -8.92
CA ASN A 184 -8.46 10.32 -9.83
C ASN A 184 -7.38 11.41 -9.99
N PRO A 185 -6.68 11.51 -11.14
CA PRO A 185 -5.60 12.47 -11.34
C PRO A 185 -6.07 13.93 -11.27
N MET A 186 -7.36 14.22 -11.48
CA MET A 186 -7.89 15.58 -11.42
C MET A 186 -7.78 16.23 -10.03
N HIS A 187 -7.67 15.42 -8.97
CA HIS A 187 -7.52 15.92 -7.59
C HIS A 187 -6.06 16.22 -7.23
N TRP A 188 -5.13 15.97 -8.14
CA TRP A 188 -3.69 16.10 -7.92
C TRP A 188 -3.09 17.18 -8.81
N ARG A 189 -2.14 17.94 -8.27
CA ARG A 189 -1.40 18.92 -9.05
C ARG A 189 -0.47 18.20 -10.02
N TYR A 190 -0.12 18.88 -11.11
CA TYR A 190 0.77 18.32 -12.12
C TYR A 190 2.10 17.84 -11.53
N GLY A 191 2.38 16.53 -11.64
CA GLY A 191 3.56 15.90 -11.08
C GLY A 191 3.55 15.71 -9.56
N GLU A 192 2.43 15.92 -8.87
CA GLU A 192 2.32 15.75 -7.40
C GLU A 192 2.31 14.29 -6.97
N VAL A 193 1.83 13.38 -7.83
CA VAL A 193 1.69 11.96 -7.51
C VAL A 193 2.36 11.08 -8.56
N ALA A 194 3.03 10.04 -8.09
CA ALA A 194 3.50 8.93 -8.91
C ALA A 194 2.96 7.61 -8.34
N ARG A 195 2.77 6.61 -9.20
CA ARG A 195 2.16 5.32 -8.83
C ARG A 195 3.04 4.17 -9.30
N PHE A 196 3.20 3.17 -8.44
CA PHE A 196 3.87 1.94 -8.79
C PHE A 196 3.06 0.73 -8.30
N ALA A 197 2.49 0.01 -9.25
CA ALA A 197 1.66 -1.15 -9.00
C ALA A 197 2.47 -2.44 -9.17
N LEU A 198 2.72 -3.14 -8.06
CA LEU A 198 3.37 -4.45 -8.04
C LEU A 198 2.30 -5.54 -8.04
N ALA A 199 2.25 -6.36 -9.09
CA ALA A 199 1.31 -7.47 -9.24
C ALA A 199 -0.16 -7.06 -8.94
N PRO A 200 -0.72 -6.05 -9.63
CA PRO A 200 -2.06 -5.54 -9.34
C PRO A 200 -3.14 -6.61 -9.50
N ALA A 201 -3.86 -6.91 -8.42
CA ALA A 201 -5.02 -7.79 -8.45
C ALA A 201 -6.27 -7.08 -9.01
N LEU A 202 -6.15 -6.52 -10.22
CA LEU A 202 -7.21 -5.83 -10.94
C LEU A 202 -7.84 -6.80 -11.94
N LEU A 203 -8.88 -7.50 -11.51
CA LEU A 203 -9.37 -8.71 -12.19
C LEU A 203 -10.47 -8.43 -13.22
N LEU A 204 -10.58 -7.21 -13.74
CA LEU A 204 -11.73 -6.76 -14.54
C LEU A 204 -11.99 -7.61 -15.81
N GLU A 205 -10.96 -8.25 -16.32
CA GLU A 205 -10.97 -9.05 -17.57
C GLU A 205 -10.70 -10.54 -17.34
N ASP A 206 -10.60 -10.94 -16.07
CA ASP A 206 -10.20 -12.29 -15.69
C ASP A 206 -11.36 -13.04 -15.03
N GLU A 207 -12.20 -13.67 -15.84
CA GLU A 207 -13.39 -14.38 -15.34
C GLU A 207 -13.03 -15.55 -14.41
N GLU A 208 -11.91 -16.23 -14.66
CA GLU A 208 -11.47 -17.37 -13.86
C GLU A 208 -11.07 -16.93 -12.45
N HIS A 209 -10.18 -15.94 -12.34
CA HIS A 209 -9.76 -15.43 -11.05
C HIS A 209 -10.92 -14.70 -10.35
N ARG A 210 -11.77 -13.95 -11.06
CA ARG A 210 -12.99 -13.37 -10.46
C ARG A 210 -13.90 -14.43 -9.83
N LEU A 211 -14.12 -15.54 -10.52
CA LEU A 211 -14.89 -16.66 -9.99
C LEU A 211 -14.20 -17.30 -8.78
N PHE A 212 -12.88 -17.50 -8.85
CA PHE A 212 -12.08 -17.99 -7.73
C PHE A 212 -12.26 -17.12 -6.48
N TYR A 213 -12.04 -15.80 -6.59
CA TYR A 213 -12.17 -14.88 -5.47
C TYR A 213 -13.61 -14.75 -4.96
N THR A 214 -14.61 -14.76 -5.86
CA THR A 214 -16.02 -14.73 -5.46
C THR A 214 -16.40 -15.99 -4.66
N THR A 215 -16.00 -17.16 -5.16
CA THR A 215 -16.27 -18.47 -4.53
C THR A 215 -15.60 -18.55 -3.16
N LEU A 216 -14.35 -18.09 -3.07
CA LEU A 216 -13.58 -18.10 -1.85
C LEU A 216 -14.17 -17.14 -0.81
N GLY A 217 -14.59 -15.93 -1.22
CA GLY A 217 -15.29 -14.97 -0.36
C GLY A 217 -16.62 -15.51 0.18
N LEU A 218 -17.42 -16.16 -0.66
CA LEU A 218 -18.65 -16.84 -0.26
C LEU A 218 -18.38 -17.98 0.74
N GLY A 219 -17.39 -18.81 0.46
CA GLY A 219 -16.99 -19.92 1.33
C GLY A 219 -16.65 -19.43 2.75
N ILE A 220 -15.77 -18.44 2.85
CA ILE A 220 -15.36 -17.85 4.14
C ILE A 220 -16.57 -17.21 4.85
N GLY A 221 -17.44 -16.50 4.13
CA GLY A 221 -18.63 -15.88 4.69
C GLY A 221 -19.66 -16.88 5.24
N ILE A 222 -19.80 -18.05 4.61
CA ILE A 222 -20.67 -19.14 5.10
C ILE A 222 -20.09 -19.75 6.40
N LEU A 223 -18.77 -19.93 6.48
CA LEU A 223 -18.10 -20.46 7.68
C LEU A 223 -18.31 -19.57 8.91
N GLN A 224 -18.48 -18.25 8.73
CA GLN A 224 -18.85 -17.34 9.82
C GLN A 224 -20.26 -17.63 10.38
N ARG A 225 -21.19 -18.08 9.54
CA ARG A 225 -22.60 -18.31 9.91
C ARG A 225 -22.85 -19.73 10.43
N LEU A 226 -21.95 -20.68 10.14
CA LEU A 226 -22.07 -22.09 10.53
C LEU A 226 -20.77 -22.61 11.17
N PRO A 227 -20.58 -22.44 12.49
CA PRO A 227 -19.37 -22.83 13.22
C PRO A 227 -19.03 -24.34 13.15
N VAL A 228 -20.00 -25.18 12.79
CA VAL A 228 -19.81 -26.64 12.63
C VAL A 228 -18.85 -27.00 11.47
N LEU A 229 -18.59 -26.08 10.53
CA LEU A 229 -17.74 -26.33 9.35
C LEU A 229 -16.25 -25.99 9.55
N GLU A 230 -15.82 -25.61 10.76
CA GLU A 230 -14.42 -25.22 11.07
C GLU A 230 -13.38 -26.32 10.80
N ILE A 231 -13.78 -27.60 10.75
CA ILE A 231 -12.87 -28.73 10.47
C ILE A 231 -12.36 -28.69 9.02
N VAL A 232 -13.19 -28.27 8.05
CA VAL A 232 -12.81 -28.14 6.63
C VAL A 232 -11.82 -26.97 6.43
N GLU A 233 -11.98 -25.91 7.23
CA GLU A 233 -11.14 -24.71 7.17
C GLU A 233 -9.68 -25.00 7.55
N ARG A 234 -9.43 -25.87 8.55
CA ARG A 234 -8.07 -26.22 9.00
C ARG A 234 -7.18 -26.83 7.91
N PHE A 235 -7.78 -27.43 6.88
CA PHE A 235 -7.06 -27.99 5.73
C PHE A 235 -6.80 -26.96 4.63
N ILE A 236 -7.68 -25.98 4.45
CA ILE A 236 -7.57 -24.94 3.40
C ILE A 236 -6.57 -23.84 3.81
N LYS A 237 -6.51 -23.50 5.11
CA LYS A 237 -5.69 -22.38 5.64
C LYS A 237 -4.20 -22.42 5.23
N PRO A 238 -3.45 -23.53 5.41
CA PRO A 238 -2.01 -23.53 5.13
C PRO A 238 -1.72 -23.48 3.63
N GLN A 239 -2.53 -24.18 2.83
CA GLN A 239 -2.37 -24.22 1.37
C GLN A 239 -2.65 -22.86 0.75
N MET A 240 -3.68 -22.16 1.24
CA MET A 240 -4.03 -20.84 0.74
C MET A 240 -2.93 -19.81 1.06
N VAL A 241 -2.42 -19.73 2.30
CA VAL A 241 -1.32 -18.81 2.64
C VAL A 241 -0.06 -19.13 1.84
N ASN A 242 0.30 -20.42 1.70
CA ASN A 242 1.48 -20.83 0.92
C ASN A 242 1.34 -20.53 -0.58
N THR A 243 0.13 -20.61 -1.13
CA THR A 243 -0.13 -20.25 -2.53
C THR A 243 -0.06 -18.73 -2.70
N LEU A 244 -0.68 -17.98 -1.78
CA LEU A 244 -0.78 -16.53 -1.87
C LEU A 244 0.59 -15.85 -1.67
N ALA A 245 1.37 -16.31 -0.69
CA ALA A 245 2.72 -15.82 -0.39
C ALA A 245 3.83 -16.70 -1.02
N SER A 246 3.53 -17.37 -2.14
CA SER A 246 4.51 -18.21 -2.83
C SER A 246 5.70 -17.38 -3.31
N GLY A 247 6.93 -17.86 -3.06
CA GLY A 247 8.17 -17.17 -3.42
C GLY A 247 8.55 -16.01 -2.49
N ALA A 248 7.71 -15.68 -1.50
CA ALA A 248 8.02 -14.70 -0.49
C ALA A 248 8.96 -15.28 0.59
N SER A 249 9.58 -14.41 1.37
CA SER A 249 10.35 -14.82 2.55
C SER A 249 9.46 -15.53 3.58
N ASP A 250 10.06 -16.36 4.42
CA ASP A 250 9.33 -17.05 5.50
C ASP A 250 8.73 -16.06 6.50
N PHE A 251 9.37 -14.90 6.68
CA PHE A 251 8.81 -13.81 7.47
C PHE A 251 7.49 -13.30 6.88
N VAL A 252 7.46 -13.01 5.57
CA VAL A 252 6.23 -12.54 4.90
C VAL A 252 5.14 -13.60 4.97
N LYS A 253 5.45 -14.88 4.75
CA LYS A 253 4.48 -15.98 4.90
C LYS A 253 3.90 -16.04 6.31
N GLN A 254 4.75 -15.88 7.33
CA GLN A 254 4.33 -15.84 8.72
C GLN A 254 3.43 -14.63 9.02
N VAL A 255 3.76 -13.45 8.47
CA VAL A 255 2.91 -12.25 8.58
C VAL A 255 1.52 -12.49 8.00
N HIS A 256 1.43 -13.09 6.80
CA HIS A 256 0.14 -13.44 6.19
C HIS A 256 -0.64 -14.46 7.02
N TYR A 257 0.05 -15.47 7.56
CA TYR A 257 -0.56 -16.47 8.42
C TYR A 257 -1.16 -15.84 9.68
N GLU A 258 -0.39 -15.01 10.39
CA GLU A 258 -0.85 -14.28 11.58
C GLU A 258 -2.05 -13.40 11.26
N GLN A 259 -1.96 -12.63 10.17
CA GLN A 259 -3.00 -11.71 9.76
C GLN A 259 -4.29 -12.46 9.41
N TYR A 260 -4.20 -13.56 8.67
CA TYR A 260 -5.36 -14.37 8.32
C TYR A 260 -6.08 -14.92 9.57
N GLN A 261 -5.34 -15.31 10.61
CA GLN A 261 -5.94 -15.80 11.86
C GLN A 261 -6.54 -14.68 12.71
N ALA A 262 -5.90 -13.51 12.74
CA ALA A 262 -6.33 -12.38 13.56
C ALA A 262 -7.49 -11.58 12.95
N THR A 263 -7.65 -11.63 11.63
CA THR A 263 -8.69 -10.86 10.92
C THR A 263 -10.04 -11.57 11.01
N PRO A 264 -11.12 -10.88 11.42
CA PRO A 264 -12.47 -11.43 11.35
C PRO A 264 -12.80 -12.04 9.98
N ARG A 265 -13.34 -13.26 9.99
CA ARG A 265 -13.69 -14.00 8.75
C ARG A 265 -14.58 -13.19 7.81
N GLY A 266 -15.51 -12.40 8.36
CA GLY A 266 -16.40 -11.57 7.55
C GLY A 266 -15.68 -10.46 6.79
N ILE A 267 -14.65 -9.84 7.36
CA ILE A 267 -13.77 -8.87 6.67
C ILE A 267 -13.03 -9.57 5.53
N THR A 268 -12.42 -10.73 5.82
CA THR A 268 -11.69 -11.52 4.84
C THR A 268 -12.60 -11.94 3.67
N GLY A 269 -13.79 -12.46 3.96
CA GLY A 269 -14.76 -12.88 2.97
C GLY A 269 -15.36 -11.72 2.16
N ALA A 270 -15.69 -10.61 2.82
CA ALA A 270 -16.19 -9.40 2.17
C ALA A 270 -15.17 -8.82 1.19
N THR A 271 -13.90 -8.76 1.58
CA THR A 271 -12.83 -8.25 0.72
C THR A 271 -12.66 -9.08 -0.55
N PHE A 272 -12.61 -10.41 -0.42
CA PHE A 272 -12.51 -11.28 -1.60
C PHE A 272 -13.73 -11.20 -2.51
N MET A 273 -14.93 -11.17 -1.93
CA MET A 273 -16.14 -11.03 -2.69
C MET A 273 -16.21 -9.67 -3.39
N ALA A 274 -15.73 -8.61 -2.76
CA ALA A 274 -15.64 -7.27 -3.34
C ALA A 274 -14.67 -7.22 -4.53
N MET A 275 -13.52 -7.91 -4.45
CA MET A 275 -12.59 -8.04 -5.58
C MET A 275 -13.18 -8.83 -6.75
N GLY A 276 -13.75 -10.02 -6.50
CA GLY A 276 -14.29 -10.87 -7.56
C GLY A 276 -15.52 -10.26 -8.26
N ARG A 277 -16.28 -9.43 -7.53
CA ARG A 277 -17.45 -8.70 -8.05
C ARG A 277 -17.13 -7.31 -8.58
N LEU A 278 -15.87 -6.89 -8.56
CA LEU A 278 -15.47 -5.59 -9.07
C LEU A 278 -15.88 -5.49 -10.54
N ASN A 279 -16.71 -4.49 -10.84
CA ASN A 279 -17.24 -4.22 -12.17
C ASN A 279 -17.16 -2.73 -12.52
N ASN A 280 -16.34 -1.98 -11.79
CA ASN A 280 -16.10 -0.57 -12.05
C ASN A 280 -14.99 -0.44 -13.09
N TYR A 281 -15.36 -0.04 -14.31
CA TYR A 281 -14.42 0.23 -15.40
C TYR A 281 -14.09 1.72 -15.54
N GLU A 282 -14.61 2.58 -14.65
CA GLU A 282 -14.35 4.03 -14.65
C GLU A 282 -12.96 4.31 -14.05
N ILE A 283 -11.93 4.00 -14.84
CA ILE A 283 -10.54 4.25 -14.52
C ILE A 283 -10.08 5.49 -15.29
N ALA A 284 -9.59 6.50 -14.58
CA ALA A 284 -9.09 7.71 -15.21
C ALA A 284 -7.70 7.47 -15.84
N HIS A 285 -7.60 7.69 -17.15
CA HIS A 285 -6.37 7.45 -17.90
C HIS A 285 -5.38 8.63 -17.72
N ASP A 286 -4.39 8.42 -16.85
CA ASP A 286 -3.16 9.22 -16.81
C ASP A 286 -2.02 8.29 -16.39
N TRP A 287 -1.25 7.80 -17.35
CA TRP A 287 -0.24 6.77 -17.10
C TRP A 287 1.19 7.29 -17.04
N ASP A 288 1.41 8.59 -17.26
CA ASP A 288 2.77 9.13 -17.46
C ASP A 288 3.68 8.85 -16.24
N LEU A 289 3.15 9.09 -15.04
CA LEU A 289 3.81 8.82 -13.76
C LEU A 289 3.31 7.54 -13.09
N MET A 290 2.96 6.53 -13.88
CA MET A 290 2.59 5.22 -13.36
C MET A 290 3.49 4.13 -13.95
N ARG A 291 3.94 3.20 -13.11
CA ARG A 291 4.63 1.97 -13.50
C ARG A 291 3.86 0.74 -13.02
N VAL A 292 3.93 -0.35 -13.77
CA VAL A 292 3.41 -1.66 -13.37
C VAL A 292 4.54 -2.68 -13.45
N MET A 293 4.69 -3.52 -12.43
CA MET A 293 5.59 -4.67 -12.47
C MET A 293 4.80 -5.96 -12.23
N LEU A 294 5.00 -6.95 -13.09
CA LEU A 294 4.33 -8.25 -13.05
C LEU A 294 5.36 -9.37 -12.89
N GLY A 295 5.07 -10.34 -12.02
CA GLY A 295 5.81 -11.59 -11.95
C GLY A 295 5.35 -12.54 -13.05
N HIS A 296 6.25 -13.04 -13.89
CA HIS A 296 5.87 -13.91 -15.01
C HIS A 296 5.22 -15.25 -14.60
N ARG A 297 5.36 -15.66 -13.34
CA ARG A 297 4.78 -16.87 -12.74
C ARG A 297 3.82 -16.53 -11.61
N ASP A 298 3.18 -15.37 -11.66
CA ASP A 298 2.16 -14.98 -10.68
C ASP A 298 0.90 -15.84 -10.87
N PRO A 299 0.57 -16.74 -9.92
CA PRO A 299 -0.58 -17.62 -10.03
C PRO A 299 -1.90 -16.98 -9.56
N LEU A 300 -1.88 -15.72 -9.10
CA LEU A 300 -3.05 -15.07 -8.48
C LEU A 300 -3.69 -14.01 -9.37
N VAL A 301 -2.87 -13.37 -10.20
CA VAL A 301 -3.31 -12.31 -11.10
C VAL A 301 -3.31 -12.77 -12.55
N GLY A 302 -2.44 -13.73 -12.90
CA GLY A 302 -2.24 -14.15 -14.28
C GLY A 302 -1.50 -13.09 -15.11
N LEU A 303 -0.45 -13.49 -15.83
CA LEU A 303 0.28 -12.55 -16.68
C LEU A 303 -0.56 -12.14 -17.90
N THR A 304 -1.15 -13.09 -18.61
CA THR A 304 -1.85 -12.84 -19.89
C THR A 304 -3.05 -11.93 -19.70
N ASP A 305 -3.95 -12.26 -18.76
CA ASP A 305 -5.17 -11.49 -18.54
C ASP A 305 -4.88 -10.07 -18.06
N MET A 306 -3.85 -9.89 -17.22
CA MET A 306 -3.38 -8.57 -16.81
C MET A 306 -2.79 -7.78 -17.98
N MET A 307 -2.04 -8.43 -18.88
CA MET A 307 -1.53 -7.77 -20.10
C MET A 307 -2.66 -7.32 -21.01
N ASP A 308 -3.68 -8.15 -21.20
CA ASP A 308 -4.86 -7.83 -22.02
C ASP A 308 -5.65 -6.66 -21.41
N LEU A 309 -5.81 -6.63 -20.09
CA LEU A 309 -6.42 -5.51 -19.39
C LEU A 309 -5.60 -4.22 -19.54
N LEU A 310 -4.28 -4.27 -19.32
CA LEU A 310 -3.41 -3.09 -19.50
C LEU A 310 -3.47 -2.54 -20.91
N MET A 311 -3.55 -3.42 -21.92
CA MET A 311 -3.74 -3.02 -23.31
C MET A 311 -5.08 -2.30 -23.51
N LYS A 312 -6.18 -2.81 -22.94
CA LYS A 312 -7.51 -2.18 -23.00
C LYS A 312 -7.55 -0.81 -22.31
N LEU A 313 -6.77 -0.65 -21.25
CA LEU A 313 -6.59 0.64 -20.54
C LEU A 313 -5.60 1.58 -21.24
N GLU A 314 -5.10 1.21 -22.43
CA GLU A 314 -4.12 1.98 -23.20
C GLU A 314 -2.85 2.27 -22.39
N PHE A 315 -2.46 1.33 -21.51
CA PHE A 315 -1.31 1.49 -20.64
C PHE A 315 0.00 1.45 -21.45
N PRO A 316 0.91 2.43 -21.29
CA PRO A 316 2.14 2.49 -22.10
C PRO A 316 3.06 1.30 -21.81
N ALA A 317 3.50 0.61 -22.86
CA ALA A 317 4.44 -0.51 -22.74
C ALA A 317 5.77 -0.12 -22.06
N ALA A 318 6.22 1.13 -22.25
CA ALA A 318 7.44 1.66 -21.61
C ALA A 318 7.32 1.78 -20.07
N ASN A 319 6.11 1.70 -19.54
CA ASN A 319 5.82 1.78 -18.10
C ASN A 319 5.54 0.41 -17.48
N LEU A 320 5.77 -0.67 -18.22
CA LEU A 320 5.48 -2.03 -17.81
C LEU A 320 6.77 -2.86 -17.71
N HIS A 321 6.97 -3.50 -16.55
CA HIS A 321 8.01 -4.48 -16.33
C HIS A 321 7.39 -5.87 -16.14
N VAL A 322 7.88 -6.86 -16.90
CA VAL A 322 7.60 -8.28 -16.65
C VAL A 322 8.91 -8.92 -16.20
N VAL A 323 8.93 -9.44 -14.98
CA VAL A 323 10.16 -9.95 -14.35
C VAL A 323 10.07 -11.43 -13.99
N PRO A 324 11.20 -12.14 -13.92
CA PRO A 324 11.26 -13.46 -13.32
C PRO A 324 10.82 -13.39 -11.85
N GLY A 325 9.77 -14.13 -11.46
CA GLY A 325 9.25 -14.12 -10.09
C GLY A 325 7.77 -14.50 -10.00
N THR A 326 7.31 -14.58 -8.75
CA THR A 326 5.93 -14.91 -8.34
C THR A 326 5.13 -13.64 -8.05
N HIS A 327 3.96 -13.78 -7.40
CA HIS A 327 3.18 -12.65 -6.87
C HIS A 327 3.95 -11.75 -5.88
N TYR A 328 4.97 -12.32 -5.21
CA TYR A 328 5.85 -11.61 -4.28
C TYR A 328 7.25 -11.46 -4.87
N MET A 329 7.36 -11.09 -6.14
CA MET A 329 8.63 -10.97 -6.86
C MET A 329 9.65 -10.02 -6.20
N PHE A 330 9.23 -9.19 -5.25
CA PHE A 330 10.08 -8.28 -4.46
C PHE A 330 10.44 -8.81 -3.06
N SER A 331 9.87 -9.93 -2.61
CA SER A 331 10.20 -10.61 -1.36
C SER A 331 11.16 -11.77 -1.60
N ILE A 332 12.24 -11.86 -0.84
CA ILE A 332 13.30 -12.85 -1.09
C ILE A 332 13.02 -14.15 -0.32
N GLY A 333 12.32 -15.07 -0.97
CA GLY A 333 12.17 -16.45 -0.51
C GLY A 333 13.41 -17.30 -0.74
N SER A 334 13.61 -18.32 0.11
CA SER A 334 14.74 -19.25 0.05
C SER A 334 14.36 -20.61 -0.57
N GLU A 335 13.17 -20.74 -1.17
CA GLU A 335 12.69 -22.04 -1.67
C GLU A 335 13.59 -22.62 -2.75
N THR A 336 14.17 -21.75 -3.59
CA THR A 336 15.24 -22.12 -4.51
C THR A 336 16.28 -21.02 -4.60
N PRO A 337 17.58 -21.34 -4.79
CA PRO A 337 18.62 -20.33 -4.99
C PRO A 337 18.35 -19.42 -6.19
N LEU A 338 17.71 -19.94 -7.24
CA LEU A 338 17.35 -19.17 -8.42
C LEU A 338 16.28 -18.12 -8.12
N ASN A 339 15.22 -18.49 -7.38
CA ASN A 339 14.19 -17.55 -6.96
C ASN A 339 14.78 -16.46 -6.07
N ALA A 340 15.62 -16.85 -5.09
CA ALA A 340 16.25 -15.90 -4.19
C ALA A 340 17.09 -14.85 -4.95
N TYR A 341 17.90 -15.30 -5.91
CA TYR A 341 18.70 -14.43 -6.75
C TYR A 341 17.84 -13.47 -7.60
N GLN A 342 16.80 -13.99 -8.26
CA GLN A 342 15.92 -13.17 -9.10
C GLN A 342 15.13 -12.15 -8.27
N HIS A 343 14.56 -12.57 -7.15
CA HIS A 343 13.79 -11.68 -6.28
C HIS A 343 14.67 -10.60 -5.65
N ALA A 344 15.94 -10.87 -5.37
CA ALA A 344 16.89 -9.86 -4.92
C ALA A 344 17.10 -8.76 -5.99
N GLN A 345 17.27 -9.14 -7.25
CA GLN A 345 17.39 -8.19 -8.36
C GLN A 345 16.11 -7.39 -8.59
N ASN A 346 14.96 -8.05 -8.49
CA ASN A 346 13.66 -7.37 -8.60
C ASN A 346 13.45 -6.37 -7.46
N ARG A 347 13.88 -6.70 -6.23
CA ARG A 347 13.83 -5.78 -5.08
C ARG A 347 14.65 -4.51 -5.34
N GLU A 348 15.84 -4.64 -5.90
CA GLU A 348 16.65 -3.49 -6.33
C GLU A 348 15.96 -2.69 -7.45
N MET A 349 15.37 -3.39 -8.43
CA MET A 349 14.59 -2.75 -9.50
C MET A 349 13.41 -1.96 -8.93
N VAL A 350 12.70 -2.51 -7.94
CA VAL A 350 11.60 -1.81 -7.28
C VAL A 350 12.07 -0.49 -6.67
N VAL A 351 13.20 -0.50 -5.95
CA VAL A 351 13.75 0.72 -5.36
C VAL A 351 14.13 1.74 -6.44
N ASN A 352 14.85 1.31 -7.48
CA ASN A 352 15.25 2.19 -8.58
C ASN A 352 14.01 2.79 -9.29
N ASP A 353 12.98 1.98 -9.51
CA ASP A 353 11.74 2.41 -10.15
C ASP A 353 11.01 3.48 -9.34
N ILE A 354 11.01 3.37 -8.00
CA ILE A 354 10.46 4.39 -7.10
C ILE A 354 11.25 5.70 -7.24
N ILE A 355 12.58 5.64 -7.24
CA ILE A 355 13.43 6.83 -7.36
C ILE A 355 13.25 7.50 -8.73
N ASP A 356 13.24 6.72 -9.81
CA ASP A 356 13.03 7.22 -11.17
C ASP A 356 11.69 7.93 -11.32
N LEU A 357 10.60 7.33 -10.80
CA LEU A 357 9.27 7.94 -10.81
C LEU A 357 9.25 9.24 -10.00
N HIS A 358 9.90 9.25 -8.83
CA HIS A 358 10.01 10.43 -7.98
C HIS A 358 10.71 11.59 -8.71
N ASP A 359 11.85 11.31 -9.35
CA ASP A 359 12.65 12.31 -10.04
C ASP A 359 11.95 12.85 -11.29
N ARG A 360 11.27 11.98 -12.05
CA ARG A 360 10.41 12.39 -13.18
C ARG A 360 9.26 13.29 -12.72
N ALA A 361 8.63 12.96 -11.60
CA ALA A 361 7.54 13.76 -11.02
C ALA A 361 8.04 15.14 -10.56
N LEU A 362 9.18 15.20 -9.86
CA LEU A 362 9.82 16.47 -9.50
C LEU A 362 10.19 17.28 -10.74
N TYR A 363 10.76 16.65 -11.76
CA TYR A 363 11.10 17.32 -13.01
C TYR A 363 9.87 17.96 -13.66
N LYS A 364 8.74 17.24 -13.71
CA LYS A 364 7.45 17.78 -14.19
C LYS A 364 6.99 18.98 -13.38
N GLN A 365 7.07 18.92 -12.04
CA GLN A 365 6.74 20.07 -11.20
C GLN A 365 7.63 21.30 -11.48
N LYS A 366 8.92 21.10 -11.83
CA LYS A 366 9.87 22.19 -12.14
C LYS A 366 9.60 22.81 -13.50
N GLN A 367 9.31 21.99 -14.51
CA GLN A 367 9.05 22.48 -15.86
C GLN A 367 7.69 23.17 -15.99
N GLY A 368 6.74 22.81 -15.11
CA GLY A 368 5.35 23.21 -15.25
C GLY A 368 4.65 22.47 -16.39
N GLN A 369 3.34 22.65 -16.48
CA GLN A 369 2.56 22.13 -17.60
C GLN A 369 2.78 23.01 -18.82
N ARG A 370 3.31 22.45 -19.91
CA ARG A 370 3.41 23.14 -21.19
C ARG A 370 2.10 22.94 -21.94
N PHE A 371 1.32 23.99 -22.11
CA PHE A 371 0.18 24.00 -23.02
C PHE A 371 0.70 24.37 -24.42
N GLY A 372 0.48 23.50 -25.39
CA GLY A 372 0.91 23.66 -26.79
C GLY A 372 -0.19 23.26 -27.75
#